data_AF-A0A915YP30-F1
#
_entry.id   AF-A0A915YP30-F1
#
_cell.length_a   1.000
_cell.length_b   1.000
_cell.length_c   1.000
_cell.angle_alpha   90.00
_cell.angle_beta   90.00
_cell.angle_gamma   90.00
#
_symmetry.space_group_name_H-M   'P 1'
#
loop_
_entity.id
_entity.type
_entity.pdbx_description
1 polymer ?
#
loop_
_entity_poly.entity_id
_entity_poly.type
_entity_poly.pdbx_seq_one_letter_code
_entity_poly.pdbx_strand_id
1 'polypeptide(L)'
;MTGVNSPKSTLYHWINNSSKKLLLDFRPLHKHYTRRIIPSVCIPFTDLKKHLFELPSKSLPFAVLEPHDNAGITQKLLIDQGWNVPWIFVEGEELWEVSRELGILEEIDDGPNNEFKNRLKWTLFQPSPFLVRTIDRIEESLKHLSSNHVVNCLDIACGNGRDAAWLSSRQTIDWRVTAVDAMSVALDRTRQLASDLDVLFKIQTFHAKIMMEMVPLR
;
A
#
# COMPACT_ATOMS: atom_id res chain seq x y z
N MET A 1 -7.85 -27.10 16.25
CA MET A 1 -9.25 -27.25 15.83
C MET A 1 -9.84 -25.86 15.65
N THR A 2 -9.61 -25.26 14.48
CA THR A 2 -10.19 -23.97 14.09
C THR A 2 -11.54 -24.26 13.45
N GLY A 3 -12.64 -23.83 14.06
CA GLY A 3 -13.94 -23.84 13.38
C GLY A 3 -13.77 -23.15 12.03
N VAL A 4 -14.27 -23.80 10.97
CA VAL A 4 -14.27 -23.20 9.63
C VAL A 4 -15.22 -22.01 9.69
N ASN A 5 -14.69 -20.84 10.03
CA ASN A 5 -15.44 -19.60 10.00
C ASN A 5 -15.84 -19.36 8.54
N SER A 6 -17.14 -19.26 8.27
CA SER A 6 -17.63 -18.96 6.92
C SER A 6 -17.00 -17.67 6.39
N PRO A 7 -16.83 -17.51 5.06
CA PRO A 7 -16.42 -16.25 4.45
C PRO A 7 -17.18 -15.05 5.00
N LYS A 8 -18.50 -15.21 5.25
CA LYS A 8 -19.35 -14.18 5.85
C LYS A 8 -18.90 -13.77 7.23
N SER A 9 -18.76 -14.71 8.16
CA SER A 9 -18.33 -14.41 9.53
C SER A 9 -16.94 -13.76 9.57
N THR A 10 -16.02 -14.24 8.73
CA THR A 10 -14.65 -13.71 8.64
C THR A 10 -14.63 -12.29 8.05
N LEU A 11 -15.41 -12.01 7.00
CA LEU A 11 -15.55 -10.68 6.40
C LEU A 11 -16.12 -9.67 7.40
N TYR A 12 -17.22 -10.02 8.10
CA TYR A 12 -17.77 -9.15 9.14
C TYR A 12 -16.76 -8.88 10.25
N HIS A 13 -16.03 -9.91 10.68
CA HIS A 13 -15.00 -9.72 11.70
C HIS A 13 -13.89 -8.79 11.20
N TRP A 14 -13.39 -8.97 9.97
CA TRP A 14 -12.37 -8.10 9.38
C TRP A 14 -12.84 -6.65 9.30
N ILE A 15 -14.04 -6.40 8.75
CA ILE A 15 -14.58 -5.04 8.58
C ILE A 15 -14.71 -4.32 9.93
N ASN A 16 -15.15 -5.04 10.97
CA ASN A 16 -15.41 -4.45 12.29
C ASN A 16 -14.17 -4.33 13.18
N ASN A 17 -13.12 -5.12 12.94
CA ASN A 17 -11.94 -5.17 13.81
C ASN A 17 -10.64 -4.69 13.13
N SER A 18 -10.64 -4.48 11.81
CA SER A 18 -9.50 -3.90 11.10
C SER A 18 -9.58 -2.38 11.11
N SER A 19 -8.67 -1.74 11.86
CA SER A 19 -8.59 -0.28 11.96
C SER A 19 -8.34 0.43 10.62
N LYS A 20 -7.71 -0.26 9.67
CA LYS A 20 -7.30 0.29 8.37
C LYS A 20 -7.86 -0.49 7.17
N LYS A 21 -8.62 -1.56 7.40
CA LYS A 21 -9.18 -2.45 6.37
C LYS A 21 -8.13 -2.88 5.34
N LEU A 22 -6.94 -3.25 5.80
CA LEU A 22 -5.86 -3.69 4.91
C LEU A 22 -6.16 -5.09 4.39
N LEU A 23 -6.14 -5.27 3.07
CA LEU A 23 -6.32 -6.55 2.39
C LEU A 23 -5.31 -6.69 1.25
N LEU A 24 -4.54 -7.77 1.30
CA LEU A 24 -3.61 -8.18 0.25
C LEU A 24 -4.26 -9.26 -0.63
N ASP A 25 -4.40 -8.98 -1.92
CA ASP A 25 -4.93 -9.92 -2.92
C ASP A 25 -3.78 -10.59 -3.67
N PHE A 26 -3.62 -11.90 -3.48
CA PHE A 26 -2.57 -12.70 -4.13
C PHE A 26 -2.93 -13.20 -5.52
N ARG A 27 -4.16 -12.95 -5.98
CA ARG A 27 -4.62 -13.42 -7.29
C ARG A 27 -3.86 -12.69 -8.42
N PRO A 28 -3.86 -13.25 -9.64
CA PRO A 28 -3.33 -12.56 -10.81
C PRO A 28 -3.97 -11.19 -11.02
N LEU A 29 -3.17 -10.24 -11.48
CA LEU A 29 -3.56 -8.84 -11.63
C LEU A 29 -4.82 -8.67 -12.51
N HIS A 30 -4.97 -9.45 -13.58
CA HIS A 30 -6.16 -9.40 -14.44
C HIS A 30 -7.45 -9.79 -13.70
N LYS A 31 -7.41 -10.78 -12.79
CA LYS A 31 -8.56 -11.17 -11.96
C LYS A 31 -8.91 -10.08 -10.95
N HIS A 32 -7.90 -9.46 -10.34
CA HIS A 32 -8.11 -8.32 -9.45
C HIS A 32 -8.68 -7.12 -10.20
N TYR A 33 -8.28 -6.93 -11.46
CA TYR A 33 -8.78 -5.85 -12.29
C TYR A 33 -10.27 -6.01 -12.64
N THR A 34 -10.73 -7.22 -12.96
CA THR A 34 -12.14 -7.46 -13.28
C THR A 34 -13.04 -7.50 -12.04
N ARG A 35 -12.56 -8.08 -10.92
CA ARG A 35 -13.37 -8.28 -9.71
C ARG A 35 -12.51 -8.25 -8.45
N ARG A 36 -12.76 -7.32 -7.51
CA ARG A 36 -11.98 -7.20 -6.26
C ARG A 36 -12.82 -6.77 -5.06
N ILE A 37 -12.35 -7.15 -3.87
CA ILE A 37 -12.84 -6.57 -2.61
C ILE A 37 -12.17 -5.19 -2.44
N ILE A 38 -12.91 -4.18 -1.99
CA ILE A 38 -12.38 -2.85 -1.71
C ILE A 38 -12.44 -2.51 -0.21
N PRO A 39 -11.40 -1.87 0.34
CA PRO A 39 -10.10 -1.60 -0.30
C PRO A 39 -9.22 -2.87 -0.35
N SER A 40 -8.42 -3.04 -1.40
CA SER A 40 -7.39 -4.09 -1.46
C SER A 40 -6.21 -3.72 -2.35
N VAL A 41 -5.06 -4.33 -2.08
CA VAL A 41 -3.83 -4.19 -2.87
C VAL A 41 -3.50 -5.53 -3.48
N CYS A 42 -3.32 -5.58 -4.79
CA CYS A 42 -2.92 -6.80 -5.48
C CYS A 42 -1.40 -6.89 -5.58
N ILE A 43 -0.83 -7.93 -4.97
CA ILE A 43 0.55 -8.35 -5.22
C ILE A 43 0.44 -9.84 -5.53
N PRO A 44 0.49 -10.24 -6.81
CA PRO A 44 0.46 -11.65 -7.18
C PRO A 44 1.52 -12.42 -6.40
N PHE A 45 1.19 -13.64 -5.95
CA PHE A 45 2.09 -14.41 -5.09
C PHE A 45 3.50 -14.59 -5.70
N THR A 46 3.59 -14.72 -7.02
CA THR A 46 4.84 -14.81 -7.78
C THR A 46 5.75 -13.60 -7.62
N ASP A 47 5.19 -12.43 -7.34
CA ASP A 47 5.93 -11.17 -7.19
C ASP A 47 6.13 -10.77 -5.72
N LEU A 48 5.47 -11.44 -4.76
CA LEU A 48 5.50 -11.10 -3.34
C LEU A 48 6.89 -10.79 -2.79
N LYS A 49 7.90 -11.59 -3.16
CA LYS A 49 9.28 -11.42 -2.68
C LYS A 49 9.86 -10.03 -3.03
N LYS A 50 9.49 -9.47 -4.18
CA LYS A 50 9.93 -8.15 -4.64
C LYS A 50 9.22 -7.03 -3.88
N HIS A 51 7.96 -7.25 -3.48
CA HIS A 51 7.08 -6.24 -2.88
C HIS A 51 6.93 -6.38 -1.35
N LEU A 52 7.75 -7.19 -0.67
CA LEU A 52 7.71 -7.31 0.81
C LEU A 52 7.86 -5.96 1.52
N PHE A 53 8.54 -4.99 0.88
CA PHE A 53 8.72 -3.64 1.41
C PHE A 53 7.45 -2.79 1.37
N GLU A 54 6.38 -3.25 0.74
CA GLU A 54 5.07 -2.59 0.70
C GLU A 54 4.12 -3.10 1.77
N LEU A 55 4.42 -4.27 2.36
CA LEU A 55 3.58 -4.86 3.39
C LEU A 55 3.56 -4.01 4.66
N PRO A 56 2.52 -4.16 5.50
CA PRO A 56 2.47 -3.47 6.78
C PRO A 56 3.62 -3.90 7.69
N SER A 57 3.82 -3.18 8.80
CA SER A 57 4.68 -3.68 9.87
C SER A 57 4.18 -5.04 10.34
N LYS A 58 5.09 -5.94 10.73
CA LYS A 58 4.74 -7.31 11.15
C LYS A 58 3.68 -7.38 12.25
N SER A 59 3.63 -6.38 13.13
CA SER A 59 2.65 -6.26 14.21
C SER A 59 1.25 -5.83 13.74
N LEU A 60 1.12 -5.13 12.61
CA LEU A 60 -0.16 -4.59 12.16
C LEU A 60 -0.97 -5.69 11.47
N PRO A 61 -2.18 -6.03 11.96
CA PRO A 61 -3.00 -7.06 11.35
C PRO A 61 -3.55 -6.61 10.00
N PHE A 62 -3.51 -7.51 9.02
CA PHE A 62 -4.14 -7.32 7.71
C PHE A 62 -4.72 -8.64 7.19
N ALA A 63 -5.64 -8.51 6.25
CA ALA A 63 -6.27 -9.66 5.61
C ALA A 63 -5.49 -10.09 4.36
N VAL A 64 -5.66 -11.34 3.97
CA VAL A 64 -5.18 -11.88 2.69
C VAL A 64 -6.31 -12.56 1.93
N LEU A 65 -6.28 -12.44 0.60
CA LEU A 65 -7.13 -13.17 -0.32
C LEU A 65 -6.25 -14.06 -1.20
N GLU A 66 -6.45 -15.36 -1.09
CA GLU A 66 -5.73 -16.37 -1.85
C GLU A 66 -6.49 -16.77 -3.12
N PRO A 67 -5.79 -17.06 -4.23
CA PRO A 67 -6.40 -17.78 -5.33
C PRO A 67 -6.80 -19.19 -4.88
N HIS A 68 -7.92 -19.69 -5.40
CA HIS A 68 -8.48 -21.00 -5.05
C HIS A 68 -7.43 -22.12 -5.12
N ASP A 69 -6.61 -22.13 -6.17
CA ASP A 69 -5.64 -23.20 -6.45
C ASP A 69 -4.43 -23.22 -5.52
N ASN A 70 -4.19 -22.14 -4.74
CA ASN A 70 -3.07 -22.06 -3.79
C ASN A 70 -3.53 -21.77 -2.36
N ALA A 71 -4.78 -22.12 -2.03
CA ALA A 71 -5.31 -21.97 -0.67
C ALA A 71 -4.42 -22.68 0.35
N GLY A 72 -4.06 -21.99 1.44
CA GLY A 72 -3.22 -22.56 2.51
C GLY A 72 -1.71 -22.33 2.35
N ILE A 73 -1.25 -21.88 1.18
CA ILE A 73 0.17 -21.76 0.87
C ILE A 73 0.66 -20.34 1.11
N THR A 74 -0.06 -19.33 0.63
CA THR A 74 0.46 -17.97 0.49
C THR A 74 0.46 -17.21 1.81
N GLN A 75 -0.60 -17.35 2.61
CA GLN A 75 -0.68 -16.82 3.97
C GLN A 75 0.31 -17.51 4.92
N LYS A 76 0.54 -18.82 4.75
CA LYS A 76 1.44 -19.57 5.62
C LYS A 76 2.86 -18.99 5.56
N LEU A 77 3.33 -18.66 4.36
CA LEU A 77 4.62 -17.99 4.18
C LEU A 77 4.72 -16.68 4.97
N LEU A 78 3.68 -15.85 4.94
CA LEU A 78 3.65 -14.58 5.68
C LEU A 78 3.66 -14.81 7.19
N ILE A 79 2.84 -15.74 7.68
CA ILE A 79 2.74 -16.08 9.10
C ILE A 79 4.08 -16.64 9.60
N ASP A 80 4.70 -17.56 8.85
CA ASP A 80 6.01 -18.16 9.19
C ASP A 80 7.11 -17.10 9.24
N GLN A 81 7.01 -16.04 8.42
CA GLN A 81 7.93 -14.91 8.47
C GLN A 81 7.54 -13.84 9.51
N GLY A 82 6.46 -14.07 10.27
CA GLY A 82 6.07 -13.27 11.44
C GLY A 82 5.10 -12.13 11.16
N TRP A 83 4.41 -12.10 10.01
CA TRP A 83 3.33 -11.14 9.78
C TRP A 83 2.03 -11.58 10.47
N ASN A 84 1.30 -10.60 10.99
CA ASN A 84 -0.01 -10.80 11.61
C ASN A 84 -1.12 -10.85 10.55
N VAL A 85 -1.55 -12.07 10.18
CA VAL A 85 -2.58 -12.32 9.16
C VAL A 85 -3.77 -13.08 9.76
N PRO A 86 -4.63 -12.42 10.56
CA PRO A 86 -5.72 -13.08 11.26
C PRO A 86 -6.96 -13.33 10.39
N TRP A 87 -7.03 -12.70 9.21
CA TRP A 87 -8.13 -12.84 8.26
C TRP A 87 -7.63 -13.41 6.95
N ILE A 88 -8.15 -14.58 6.59
CA ILE A 88 -7.75 -15.32 5.40
C ILE A 88 -9.03 -15.57 4.61
N PHE A 89 -9.02 -15.17 3.34
CA PHE A 89 -10.07 -15.43 2.39
C PHE A 89 -9.51 -16.31 1.27
N VAL A 90 -10.34 -17.20 0.74
CA VAL A 90 -10.02 -17.99 -0.44
C VAL A 90 -11.02 -17.60 -1.53
N GLU A 91 -10.52 -17.37 -2.75
CA GLU A 91 -11.37 -17.08 -3.90
C GLU A 91 -12.46 -18.15 -4.07
N GLY A 92 -13.72 -17.69 -4.15
CA GLY A 92 -14.89 -18.53 -4.35
C GLY A 92 -16.17 -17.71 -4.40
N GLU A 93 -17.24 -18.26 -4.99
CA GLU A 93 -18.48 -17.50 -5.23
C GLU A 93 -19.17 -17.03 -3.93
N GLU A 94 -19.12 -17.81 -2.85
CA GLU A 94 -19.65 -17.37 -1.54
C GLU A 94 -18.96 -16.08 -1.05
N LEU A 95 -17.64 -15.95 -1.25
CA LEU A 95 -16.91 -14.74 -0.87
C LEU A 95 -17.43 -13.53 -1.67
N TRP A 96 -17.68 -13.71 -2.97
CA TRP A 96 -18.13 -12.64 -3.86
C TRP A 96 -19.56 -12.22 -3.55
N GLU A 97 -20.47 -13.17 -3.38
CA GLU A 97 -21.85 -12.89 -2.97
C GLU A 97 -21.90 -12.07 -1.69
N VAL A 98 -21.16 -12.48 -0.66
CA VAL A 98 -21.14 -11.75 0.61
C VAL A 98 -20.44 -10.40 0.48
N SER A 99 -19.38 -10.29 -0.31
CA SER A 99 -18.73 -9.00 -0.58
C SER A 99 -19.67 -8.02 -1.28
N ARG A 100 -20.54 -8.53 -2.17
CA ARG A 100 -21.59 -7.76 -2.85
C ARG A 100 -22.67 -7.29 -1.87
N GLU A 101 -23.16 -8.19 -1.02
CA GLU A 101 -24.12 -7.85 0.06
C GLU A 101 -23.59 -6.75 0.99
N LEU A 102 -22.28 -6.77 1.24
CA LEU A 102 -21.59 -5.81 2.12
C LEU A 102 -21.21 -4.49 1.42
N GLY A 103 -21.44 -4.36 0.10
CA GLY A 103 -21.09 -3.16 -0.66
C GLY A 103 -19.57 -2.92 -0.77
N ILE A 104 -18.76 -3.97 -0.62
CA ILE A 104 -17.29 -3.92 -0.70
C ILE A 104 -16.77 -4.66 -1.92
N LEU A 105 -17.64 -5.05 -2.85
CA LEU A 105 -17.25 -5.67 -4.10
C LEU A 105 -17.23 -4.61 -5.21
N GLU A 106 -16.12 -4.54 -5.93
CA GLU A 106 -15.99 -3.77 -7.16
C GLU A 106 -15.85 -4.76 -8.33
N GLU A 107 -16.84 -4.78 -9.22
CA GLU A 107 -16.88 -5.59 -10.43
C GLU A 107 -16.98 -4.65 -11.64
N ILE A 108 -16.20 -4.93 -12.69
CA ILE A 108 -16.25 -4.17 -13.94
C ILE A 108 -16.51 -5.16 -15.07
N ASP A 109 -17.53 -4.86 -15.88
CA ASP A 109 -17.80 -5.59 -17.12
C ASP A 109 -16.65 -5.39 -18.10
N ASP A 110 -16.20 -6.44 -18.80
CA ASP A 110 -15.02 -6.46 -19.68
C ASP A 110 -15.20 -5.66 -21.00
N GLY A 111 -15.75 -4.45 -20.91
CA GLY A 111 -16.04 -3.56 -22.02
C GLY A 111 -14.80 -2.82 -22.55
N PRO A 112 -14.79 -2.43 -23.83
CA PRO A 112 -13.65 -1.83 -24.51
C PRO A 112 -13.22 -0.44 -23.97
N ASN A 113 -14.03 0.19 -23.12
CA ASN A 113 -13.76 1.52 -22.54
C ASN A 113 -13.23 1.48 -21.09
N ASN A 114 -12.84 0.30 -20.59
CA ASN A 114 -12.33 0.19 -19.22
C ASN A 114 -10.92 0.74 -19.06
N GLU A 115 -10.84 1.96 -18.55
CA GLU A 115 -9.57 2.53 -18.13
C GLU A 115 -9.26 2.13 -16.68
N PHE A 116 -8.63 0.96 -16.50
CA PHE A 116 -8.13 0.48 -15.20
C PHE A 116 -7.20 1.49 -14.51
N LYS A 117 -6.62 2.43 -15.27
CA LYS A 117 -5.75 3.51 -14.79
C LYS A 117 -6.45 4.52 -13.87
N ASN A 118 -7.76 4.71 -13.99
CA ASN A 118 -8.50 5.69 -13.18
C ASN A 118 -8.99 5.12 -11.85
N ARG A 119 -8.66 3.87 -11.53
CA ARG A 119 -9.12 3.22 -10.31
C ARG A 119 -8.40 3.76 -9.10
N LEU A 120 -9.14 3.85 -7.99
CA LEU A 120 -8.54 4.12 -6.69
C LEU A 120 -7.48 3.05 -6.37
N LYS A 121 -6.32 3.53 -5.97
CA LYS A 121 -5.18 2.73 -5.53
C LYS A 121 -5.10 2.78 -4.01
N TRP A 122 -4.87 1.63 -3.39
CA TRP A 122 -4.67 1.51 -1.95
C TRP A 122 -3.23 1.10 -1.66
N THR A 123 -2.82 1.31 -0.41
CA THR A 123 -1.50 0.94 0.09
C THR A 123 -1.65 0.05 1.31
N LEU A 124 -0.78 -0.95 1.44
CA LEU A 124 -0.69 -1.77 2.64
C LEU A 124 0.21 -1.14 3.70
N PHE A 125 1.27 -0.46 3.26
CA PHE A 125 2.12 0.31 4.15
C PHE A 125 1.38 1.53 4.70
N GLN A 126 1.89 2.06 5.80
CA GLN A 126 1.48 3.36 6.31
C GLN A 126 2.73 4.26 6.34
N PRO A 127 2.57 5.56 6.03
CA PRO A 127 3.62 6.54 6.28
C PRO A 127 3.91 6.66 7.79
N SER A 128 4.98 7.36 8.14
CA SER A 128 5.34 7.59 9.54
C SER A 128 4.19 8.23 10.34
N PRO A 129 3.90 7.77 11.57
CA PRO A 129 2.81 8.33 12.37
C PRO A 129 2.95 9.82 12.65
N PHE A 130 4.18 10.33 12.69
CA PHE A 130 4.43 11.76 12.84
C PHE A 130 3.92 12.53 11.62
N LEU A 131 4.31 12.12 10.41
CA LEU A 131 3.85 12.74 9.17
C LEU A 131 2.32 12.77 9.07
N VAL A 132 1.65 11.66 9.36
CA VAL A 132 0.17 11.57 9.34
C VAL A 132 -0.48 12.59 10.28
N ARG A 133 0.07 12.78 11.49
CA ARG A 133 -0.51 13.70 12.48
C ARG A 133 -0.28 15.17 12.13
N THR A 134 0.73 15.48 11.33
CA THR A 134 1.14 16.87 11.10
C THR A 134 0.79 17.39 9.72
N ILE A 135 0.62 16.52 8.72
CA ILE A 135 0.59 16.95 7.32
C ILE A 135 -0.57 17.90 7.01
N ASP A 136 -1.77 17.67 7.55
CA ASP A 136 -2.94 18.51 7.22
C ASP A 136 -2.73 19.96 7.71
N ARG A 137 -2.08 20.13 8.88
CA ARG A 137 -1.70 21.46 9.40
C ARG A 137 -0.61 22.11 8.56
N ILE A 138 0.37 21.32 8.10
CA ILE A 138 1.43 21.81 7.21
C ILE A 138 0.79 22.30 5.91
N GLU A 139 -0.05 21.49 5.27
CA GLU A 139 -0.72 21.86 4.04
C GLU A 139 -1.57 23.11 4.19
N GLU A 140 -2.37 23.23 5.26
CA GLU A 140 -3.14 24.44 5.54
C GLU A 140 -2.26 25.70 5.59
N SER A 141 -1.10 25.61 6.27
CA SER A 141 -0.17 26.74 6.37
C SER A 141 0.49 27.10 5.03
N LEU A 142 0.57 26.16 4.10
CA LEU A 142 1.21 26.33 2.79
C LEU A 142 0.23 26.73 1.69
N LYS A 143 -1.10 26.61 1.89
CA LYS A 143 -2.14 26.94 0.89
C LYS A 143 -1.98 28.36 0.31
N HIS A 144 -1.53 29.31 1.13
CA HIS A 144 -1.36 30.70 0.71
C HIS A 144 -0.03 30.98 -0.03
N LEU A 145 0.92 30.04 0.00
CA LEU A 145 2.29 30.27 -0.49
C LEU A 145 2.50 29.92 -1.96
N SER A 146 1.56 29.23 -2.61
CA SER A 146 1.68 28.95 -4.04
C SER A 146 0.33 29.03 -4.75
N SER A 147 0.27 29.82 -5.81
CA SER A 147 -0.92 29.93 -6.67
C SER A 147 -1.31 28.60 -7.31
N ASN A 148 -0.33 27.70 -7.46
CA ASN A 148 -0.48 26.41 -8.14
C ASN A 148 -0.50 25.23 -7.16
N HIS A 149 -0.45 25.47 -5.84
CA HIS A 149 -0.43 24.45 -4.79
C HIS A 149 0.68 23.39 -4.95
N VAL A 150 1.80 23.74 -5.60
CA VAL A 150 2.95 22.85 -5.79
C VAL A 150 4.00 23.14 -4.73
N VAL A 151 4.39 22.12 -3.97
CA VAL A 151 5.34 22.25 -2.87
C VAL A 151 6.45 21.21 -2.99
N ASN A 152 7.70 21.64 -2.81
CA ASN A 152 8.84 20.74 -2.80
C ASN A 152 9.10 20.21 -1.38
N CYS A 153 9.39 18.93 -1.27
CA CYS A 153 9.76 18.26 -0.03
C CYS A 153 11.11 17.53 -0.21
N LEU A 154 11.93 17.56 0.82
CA LEU A 154 13.16 16.78 0.90
C LEU A 154 12.99 15.69 1.96
N ASP A 155 13.04 14.43 1.55
CA ASP A 155 12.94 13.26 2.42
C ASP A 155 14.34 12.63 2.57
N ILE A 156 14.98 12.89 3.71
CA ILE A 156 16.35 12.45 4.00
C ILE A 156 16.31 11.10 4.72
N ALA A 157 17.16 10.17 4.28
CA ALA A 157 17.11 8.77 4.72
C ALA A 157 15.72 8.16 4.48
N CYS A 158 15.22 8.34 3.25
CA CYS A 158 13.85 8.00 2.86
C CYS A 158 13.53 6.50 2.96
N GLY A 159 14.55 5.64 3.13
CA GLY A 159 14.39 4.20 3.12
C GLY A 159 13.73 3.73 1.83
N ASN A 160 12.71 2.88 1.93
CA ASN A 160 11.96 2.38 0.76
C ASN A 160 10.89 3.37 0.24
N GLY A 161 10.93 4.65 0.64
CA GLY A 161 10.15 5.72 0.02
C GLY A 161 8.66 5.73 0.34
N ARG A 162 8.24 5.10 1.45
CA ARG A 162 6.82 5.04 1.86
C ARG A 162 6.24 6.43 2.12
N ASP A 163 6.97 7.27 2.86
CA ASP A 163 6.54 8.63 3.20
C ASP A 163 6.50 9.49 1.93
N ALA A 164 7.57 9.47 1.12
CA ALA A 164 7.63 10.15 -0.18
C ALA A 164 6.47 9.77 -1.11
N ALA A 165 6.25 8.47 -1.33
CA ALA A 165 5.20 7.97 -2.21
C ALA A 165 3.79 8.32 -1.71
N TRP A 166 3.57 8.19 -0.39
CA TRP A 166 2.31 8.59 0.21
C TRP A 166 2.06 10.10 0.08
N LEU A 167 3.07 10.91 0.37
CA LEU A 167 2.97 12.36 0.31
C LEU A 167 2.66 12.85 -1.11
N SER A 168 3.35 12.32 -2.12
CA SER A 168 3.10 12.63 -3.54
C SER A 168 1.74 12.14 -4.06
N SER A 169 1.12 11.16 -3.40
CA SER A 169 -0.23 10.66 -3.73
C SER A 169 -1.37 11.55 -3.21
N ARG A 170 -1.06 12.53 -2.34
CA ARG A 170 -2.06 13.46 -1.83
C ARG A 170 -2.57 14.37 -2.94
N GLN A 171 -3.84 14.79 -2.79
CA GLN A 171 -4.55 15.61 -3.78
C GLN A 171 -4.76 17.06 -3.32
N THR A 172 -4.61 17.33 -2.02
CA THR A 172 -4.77 18.66 -1.41
C THR A 172 -3.66 19.61 -1.82
N ILE A 173 -2.43 19.11 -1.93
CA ILE A 173 -1.22 19.82 -2.39
C ILE A 173 -0.47 18.90 -3.34
N ASP A 174 0.11 19.47 -4.41
CA ASP A 174 0.99 18.75 -5.33
C ASP A 174 2.41 18.69 -4.75
N TRP A 175 2.68 17.65 -3.97
CA TRP A 175 3.99 17.40 -3.37
C TRP A 175 4.98 16.80 -4.37
N ARG A 176 6.08 17.52 -4.58
CA ARG A 176 7.25 17.06 -5.34
C ARG A 176 8.37 16.69 -4.39
N VAL A 177 8.72 15.42 -4.32
CA VAL A 177 9.62 14.90 -3.28
C VAL A 177 10.98 14.58 -3.89
N THR A 178 12.05 15.09 -3.27
CA THR A 178 13.40 14.58 -3.46
C THR A 178 13.71 13.60 -2.34
N ALA A 179 13.78 12.32 -2.67
CA ALA A 179 14.04 11.22 -1.75
C ALA A 179 15.52 10.85 -1.77
N VAL A 180 16.20 11.01 -0.63
CA VAL A 180 17.64 10.83 -0.50
C VAL A 180 17.94 9.65 0.41
N ASP A 181 18.77 8.72 -0.05
CA ASP A 181 19.24 7.60 0.78
C ASP A 181 20.65 7.15 0.34
N ALA A 182 21.37 6.52 1.27
CA ALA A 182 22.67 5.90 1.00
C ALA A 182 22.53 4.46 0.45
N MET A 183 21.35 3.86 0.56
CA MET A 183 21.06 2.52 0.07
C MET A 183 20.39 2.57 -1.31
N SER A 184 21.13 2.27 -2.37
CA SER A 184 20.61 2.24 -3.74
C SER A 184 19.37 1.34 -3.90
N VAL A 185 19.37 0.16 -3.26
CA VAL A 185 18.24 -0.78 -3.28
C VAL A 185 16.97 -0.16 -2.68
N ALA A 186 17.11 0.70 -1.67
CA ALA A 186 15.98 1.38 -1.07
C ALA A 186 15.40 2.43 -2.05
N LEU A 187 16.27 3.14 -2.78
CA LEU A 187 15.87 4.07 -3.84
C LEU A 187 15.21 3.36 -5.03
N ASP A 188 15.68 2.17 -5.42
CA ASP A 188 15.03 1.37 -6.47
C ASP A 188 13.61 0.98 -6.05
N ARG A 189 13.42 0.58 -4.79
CA ARG A 189 12.09 0.31 -4.21
C ARG A 189 11.23 1.56 -4.13
N THR A 190 11.80 2.72 -3.81
CA THR A 190 11.09 4.02 -3.86
C THR A 190 10.55 4.30 -5.26
N ARG A 191 11.35 4.09 -6.32
CA ARG A 191 10.90 4.27 -7.71
C ARG A 191 9.82 3.26 -8.10
N GLN A 192 9.98 2.01 -7.70
CA GLN A 192 8.97 0.96 -7.93
C GLN A 192 7.63 1.36 -7.29
N LEU A 193 7.65 1.71 -6.00
CA LEU A 193 6.46 2.14 -5.26
C LEU A 193 5.78 3.36 -5.89
N ALA A 194 6.58 4.34 -6.28
CA ALA A 194 6.08 5.55 -6.92
C ALA A 194 5.47 5.26 -8.30
N SER A 195 6.05 4.33 -9.05
CA SER A 195 5.48 3.84 -10.31
C SER A 195 4.15 3.14 -10.08
N ASP A 196 4.09 2.22 -9.12
CA ASP A 196 2.87 1.45 -8.82
C ASP A 196 1.72 2.33 -8.33
N LEU A 197 2.03 3.49 -7.74
CA LEU A 197 1.06 4.51 -7.32
C LEU A 197 0.81 5.62 -8.35
N ASP A 198 1.39 5.56 -9.55
CA ASP A 198 1.33 6.61 -10.60
C ASP A 198 1.80 8.00 -10.11
N VAL A 199 2.79 8.06 -9.22
CA VAL A 199 3.36 9.31 -8.70
C VAL A 199 4.85 9.45 -8.99
N LEU A 200 5.44 8.55 -9.79
CA LEU A 200 6.88 8.59 -10.13
C LEU A 200 7.32 9.94 -10.71
N PHE A 201 6.47 10.59 -11.51
CA PHE A 201 6.77 11.91 -12.08
C PHE A 201 6.89 13.04 -11.04
N LYS A 202 6.45 12.80 -9.79
CA LYS A 202 6.56 13.73 -8.67
C LYS A 202 7.76 13.44 -7.76
N ILE A 203 8.45 12.32 -7.96
CA ILE A 203 9.50 11.85 -7.06
C ILE A 203 10.83 11.76 -7.79
N GLN A 204 11.84 12.45 -7.26
CA GLN A 204 13.22 12.30 -7.66
C GLN A 204 13.98 11.54 -6.58
N THR A 205 14.79 10.54 -6.96
CA THR A 205 15.69 9.85 -6.03
C THR A 205 17.11 10.38 -6.16
N PHE A 206 17.81 10.58 -5.05
CA PHE A 206 19.23 10.94 -5.02
C PHE A 206 20.02 9.99 -4.14
N HIS A 207 21.02 9.32 -4.72
CA HIS A 207 21.89 8.42 -3.97
C HIS A 207 23.02 9.22 -3.32
N ALA A 208 22.95 9.41 -2.00
CA ALA A 208 23.95 10.14 -1.26
C ALA A 208 24.12 9.61 0.16
N LYS A 209 25.35 9.66 0.64
CA LYS A 209 25.70 9.37 2.03
C LYS A 209 25.96 10.68 2.74
N ILE A 210 25.15 11.00 3.74
CA ILE A 210 25.37 12.15 4.60
C ILE A 210 26.41 11.78 5.64
N MET A 211 27.54 12.49 5.63
CA MET A 211 28.63 12.31 6.58
C MET A 211 28.64 13.49 7.54
N MET A 212 28.75 13.23 8.84
CA MET A 212 29.13 14.28 9.77
C MET A 212 30.64 14.48 9.66
N GLU A 213 31.09 15.67 9.29
CA GLU A 213 32.44 16.08 9.61
C GLU A 213 32.53 16.29 11.13
N MET A 214 33.33 15.46 11.80
CA MET A 214 33.75 15.76 13.16
C MET A 214 34.76 16.89 13.07
N VAL A 215 34.29 18.13 13.23
CA VAL A 215 35.20 19.28 13.38
C VAL A 215 35.87 19.13 14.76
N PRO A 216 37.20 18.97 14.85
CA PRO A 216 37.87 18.92 16.13
C PRO A 216 37.62 20.25 16.87
N LEU A 217 37.13 20.16 18.11
CA LEU A 217 37.10 21.31 19.02
C LEU A 217 38.54 21.84 19.15
N ARG A 218 38.78 23.07 18.69
CA ARG A 218 40.05 23.78 18.88
C ARG A 218 40.09 24.42 20.26
#